data_AF-A0A942RPI5-F1
#
_entry.id   AF-A0A942RPI5-F1
#
_cell.length_a   1.000
_cell.length_b   1.000
_cell.length_c   1.000
_cell.angle_alpha   90.00
_cell.angle_beta   90.00
_cell.angle_gamma   90.00
#
_symmetry.space_group_name_H-M   'P 1'
#
loop_
_entity.id
_entity.type
_entity.pdbx_description
1 polymer ?
#
loop_
_entity_poly.entity_id
_entity_poly.type
_entity_poly.pdbx_seq_one_letter_code
_entity_poly.pdbx_strand_id
1 'polypeptide(L)'
;MVKIWSGGVGGLNQHLFKVTSDKYDKWFYYMWTLKHLERFRAIAKDKATTMGHIKRSHLSESKVLIPKDPDMKTLSGIMTPIFKQMIEISIQNGKLKAIRDKRCPTPQTNVRRNPSGDRRYNRWLRIRY
;
A
#
# COMPACT_ATOMS: atom_id res chain seq x y z
N MET A 1 3.70 3.87 -2.32
CA MET A 1 2.22 3.73 -2.37
C MET A 1 1.70 3.92 -0.95
N VAL A 2 0.54 4.56 -0.76
CA VAL A 2 -0.14 4.62 0.55
C VAL A 2 -1.29 3.62 0.50
N LYS A 3 -1.47 2.82 1.56
CA LYS A 3 -2.53 1.82 1.63
C LYS A 3 -3.13 1.78 3.03
N ILE A 4 -4.44 1.65 3.10
CA ILE A 4 -5.14 1.36 4.36
C ILE A 4 -5.05 -0.14 4.61
N TRP A 5 -4.51 -0.51 5.77
CA TRP A 5 -4.37 -1.91 6.15
C TRP A 5 -5.72 -2.51 6.59
N SER A 6 -6.12 -3.60 5.95
CA SER A 6 -7.37 -4.34 6.16
C SER A 6 -7.15 -5.84 6.41
N GLY A 7 -5.89 -6.27 6.55
CA GLY A 7 -5.50 -7.68 6.62
C GLY A 7 -5.48 -8.31 8.01
N GLY A 8 -6.08 -7.67 9.03
CA GLY A 8 -6.08 -8.18 10.41
C GLY A 8 -4.77 -7.94 11.16
N VAL A 9 -4.38 -8.85 12.05
CA VAL A 9 -3.12 -8.75 12.80
C VAL A 9 -1.95 -9.10 11.87
N GLY A 10 -0.90 -8.28 11.84
CA GLY A 10 0.27 -8.50 11.01
C GLY A 10 1.50 -7.75 11.49
N GLY A 11 2.68 -8.24 11.10
CA GLY A 11 3.96 -7.59 11.38
C GLY A 11 4.19 -6.36 10.48
N LEU A 12 4.74 -5.29 11.06
CA LEU A 12 5.15 -4.11 10.30
C LEU A 12 6.56 -4.30 9.76
N ASN A 13 6.72 -4.21 8.44
CA ASN A 13 8.03 -4.30 7.78
C ASN A 13 8.85 -3.01 8.01
N GLN A 14 10.18 -3.09 8.11
CA GLN A 14 11.11 -1.98 8.34
C GLN A 14 11.03 -0.86 7.29
N HIS A 15 10.61 -1.19 6.07
CA HIS A 15 10.43 -0.23 4.97
C HIS A 15 9.03 0.42 4.97
N LEU A 16 8.19 0.12 5.96
CA LEU A 16 6.84 0.66 6.10
C LEU A 16 6.75 1.56 7.32
N PHE A 17 6.02 2.66 7.16
CA PHE A 17 5.66 3.53 8.27
C PHE A 17 4.19 3.30 8.64
N LYS A 18 3.94 3.04 9.92
CA LYS A 18 2.59 3.08 10.48
C LYS A 18 2.26 4.52 10.84
N VAL A 19 1.27 5.09 10.17
CA VAL A 19 0.76 6.43 10.44
C VAL A 19 -0.56 6.30 11.20
N THR A 20 -0.61 6.84 12.41
CA THR A 20 -1.79 6.86 13.28
C THR A 20 -1.92 8.22 13.95
N SER A 21 -3.14 8.57 14.35
CA SER A 21 -3.44 9.78 15.12
C SER A 21 -4.55 9.46 16.12
N ASP A 22 -4.42 9.98 17.34
CA ASP A 22 -5.46 9.85 18.38
C ASP A 22 -6.45 11.02 18.35
N LYS A 23 -6.07 12.13 17.73
CA LYS A 23 -6.86 13.38 17.70
C LYS A 23 -7.70 13.53 16.43
N TYR A 24 -7.24 12.98 15.31
CA TYR A 24 -7.85 13.18 13.99
C TYR A 24 -8.30 11.87 13.37
N ASP A 25 -9.43 11.94 12.67
CA ASP A 25 -10.01 10.79 11.97
C ASP A 25 -9.09 10.20 10.90
N LYS A 26 -9.31 8.92 10.62
CA LYS A 26 -8.50 8.14 9.67
C LYS A 26 -8.45 8.73 8.26
N TRP A 27 -9.57 9.26 7.79
CA TRP A 27 -9.63 9.89 6.47
C TRP A 27 -8.71 11.10 6.39
N PHE A 28 -8.58 11.87 7.47
CA PHE A 28 -7.85 13.14 7.48
C PHE A 28 -6.34 12.92 7.29
N TYR A 29 -5.71 12.13 8.16
CA TYR A 29 -4.28 11.87 8.03
C TYR A 29 -3.96 11.03 6.78
N TYR A 30 -4.87 10.18 6.31
CA TYR A 30 -4.69 9.48 5.04
C TYR A 30 -4.60 10.44 3.85
N MET A 31 -5.54 11.40 3.74
CA MET A 31 -5.56 12.39 2.66
C MET A 31 -4.30 13.26 2.67
N TRP A 32 -3.85 13.69 3.86
CA TRP A 32 -2.58 14.41 3.99
C TRP A 32 -1.37 13.56 3.63
N THR A 33 -1.37 12.28 3.98
CA THR A 33 -0.27 11.36 3.60
C THR A 33 -0.22 11.16 2.09
N LEU A 34 -1.39 11.10 1.43
CA LEU A 34 -1.47 11.07 -0.04
C LEU A 34 -0.95 12.36 -0.66
N LYS A 35 -1.32 13.52 -0.12
CA LYS A 35 -0.84 14.82 -0.60
C LYS A 35 0.69 14.95 -0.50
N HIS A 36 1.28 14.50 0.61
CA HIS A 36 2.74 14.54 0.80
C HIS A 36 3.49 13.40 0.10
N LEU A 37 2.79 12.43 -0.50
CA LEU A 37 3.40 11.27 -1.14
C LEU A 37 4.33 11.65 -2.28
N GLU A 38 3.98 12.66 -3.06
CA GLU A 38 4.82 13.14 -4.16
C GLU A 38 6.13 13.73 -3.65
N ARG A 39 6.06 14.56 -2.60
CA ARG A 39 7.25 15.08 -1.90
C ARG A 39 8.13 13.93 -1.38
N PHE A 40 7.54 12.90 -0.77
CA PHE A 40 8.28 11.75 -0.29
C PHE A 40 8.96 10.96 -1.41
N ARG A 41 8.32 10.83 -2.58
CA ARG A 41 8.93 10.22 -3.77
C ARG A 41 10.10 11.05 -4.29
N ALA A 42 9.97 12.37 -4.34
CA ALA A 42 11.03 13.26 -4.76
C ALA A 42 12.27 13.14 -3.83
N ILE A 43 12.05 13.16 -2.52
CA ILE A 43 13.12 12.99 -1.52
C ILE A 43 13.80 11.62 -1.63
N ALA A 44 13.02 10.56 -1.91
CA ALA A 44 13.58 9.23 -2.10
C ALA A 44 14.42 9.12 -3.37
N LYS A 45 14.02 9.81 -4.44
CA LYS A 45 14.74 9.85 -5.73
C LYS A 45 16.06 10.64 -5.62
N ASP A 46 16.04 11.75 -4.91
CA ASP A 46 17.20 12.64 -4.72
C ASP A 46 18.37 11.95 -4.00
N LYS A 47 18.07 10.99 -3.11
CA LYS A 47 19.09 10.34 -2.27
C LYS A 47 20.01 9.33 -2.97
N ALA A 48 19.94 9.16 -4.29
CA ALA A 48 20.82 8.27 -5.10
C ALA A 48 21.05 6.83 -4.58
N THR A 49 20.28 6.37 -3.58
CA THR A 49 20.32 4.98 -3.11
C THR A 49 19.41 4.12 -3.97
N THR A 50 19.83 2.90 -4.31
CA THR A 50 19.16 1.95 -5.20
C THR A 50 17.69 1.65 -4.83
N MET A 51 17.27 1.88 -3.58
CA MET A 51 15.90 1.65 -3.11
C MET A 51 15.14 2.89 -2.59
N GLY A 52 15.74 4.09 -2.61
CA GLY A 52 15.10 5.35 -2.18
C GLY A 52 14.48 5.32 -0.78
N HIS A 53 15.20 5.82 0.23
CA HIS A 53 14.73 5.79 1.62
C HIS A 53 14.27 7.17 2.13
N ILE A 54 13.07 7.22 2.71
CA ILE A 54 12.61 8.37 3.49
C ILE A 54 12.87 8.14 4.99
N LYS A 55 13.28 9.19 5.70
CA LYS A 55 13.51 9.17 7.15
C LYS A 55 12.22 9.56 7.88
N ARG A 56 12.11 9.18 9.17
CA ARG A 56 11.00 9.61 10.03
C ARG A 56 10.93 11.14 10.19
N SER A 57 12.07 11.83 10.13
CA SER A 57 12.13 13.31 10.15
C SER A 57 11.31 13.94 9.02
N HIS A 58 11.31 13.33 7.83
CA HIS A 58 10.58 13.84 6.66
C HIS A 58 9.06 13.81 6.87
N LEU A 59 8.56 12.82 7.63
CA LEU A 59 7.16 12.77 8.05
C LEU A 59 6.87 13.88 9.07
N SER A 60 7.75 14.11 10.04
CA SER A 60 7.60 15.18 11.05
C SER A 60 7.65 16.58 10.46
N GLU A 61 8.43 16.81 9.40
CA GLU A 61 8.49 18.08 8.68
C GLU A 61 7.26 18.35 7.80
N SER A 62 6.38 17.34 7.62
CA SER A 62 5.22 17.47 6.74
C SER A 62 4.09 18.20 7.46
N LYS A 63 3.99 19.49 7.21
CA LYS A 63 2.96 20.36 7.79
C LYS A 63 1.59 20.05 7.19
N VAL A 64 0.57 20.13 8.03
CA VAL A 64 -0.83 19.94 7.66
C VAL A 64 -1.63 21.18 8.08
N LEU A 65 -2.60 21.56 7.27
CA LEU A 65 -3.54 22.62 7.61
C LEU A 65 -4.73 21.99 8.32
N ILE A 66 -5.04 22.49 9.51
CA ILE A 66 -6.15 22.01 10.33
C ILE A 66 -7.28 23.04 10.22
N PRO A 67 -8.44 22.66 9.66
CA PRO A 67 -9.63 23.52 9.62
C PRO A 67 -10.14 23.85 11.03
N LYS A 68 -11.04 24.83 11.13
CA LYS A 68 -11.75 25.11 12.39
C LYS A 68 -12.62 23.91 12.78
N ASP A 69 -12.85 23.72 14.08
CA ASP A 69 -13.65 22.61 14.62
C ASP A 69 -15.04 22.41 13.97
N PRO A 70 -15.87 23.44 13.70
CA PRO A 70 -17.16 23.24 13.04
C PRO A 70 -17.02 22.67 11.62
N ASP A 71 -16.06 23.18 10.84
CA ASP A 71 -15.81 22.70 9.48
C ASP A 71 -15.29 21.26 9.51
N MET A 72 -14.42 20.95 10.47
CA MET A 72 -13.87 19.62 10.65
C MET A 72 -14.96 18.58 10.97
N LYS A 73 -15.95 18.94 11.79
CA LYS A 73 -17.10 18.06 12.08
C LYS A 73 -17.96 17.82 10.84
N THR A 74 -18.26 18.87 10.08
CA THR A 74 -19.04 18.75 8.83
C THR A 74 -18.32 17.86 7.82
N LEU A 75 -17.02 18.10 7.62
CA LEU A 75 -16.19 17.29 6.72
C LEU A 75 -16.09 15.84 7.21
N SER A 76 -15.92 15.62 8.51
CA SER A 76 -15.88 14.27 9.06
C SER A 76 -17.20 13.52 8.87
N GLY A 77 -18.34 14.21 9.03
CA GLY A 77 -19.66 13.62 8.77
C GLY A 77 -19.82 13.07 7.35
N ILE A 78 -19.21 13.74 6.37
CA ILE A 78 -19.25 13.32 4.95
C ILE A 78 -18.17 12.27 4.66
N MET A 79 -16.94 12.50 5.12
CA MET A 79 -15.78 11.70 4.74
C MET A 79 -15.73 10.35 5.46
N THR A 80 -16.10 10.31 6.74
CA THR A 80 -16.07 9.09 7.56
C THR A 80 -16.88 7.92 6.96
N PRO A 81 -18.15 8.08 6.53
CA PRO A 81 -18.90 6.98 5.93
C PRO A 81 -18.28 6.48 4.63
N ILE A 82 -17.81 7.39 3.76
CA ILE A 82 -17.11 7.02 2.51
C ILE A 82 -15.87 6.19 2.83
N PHE A 83 -15.08 6.66 3.80
CA PHE A 83 -13.85 5.99 4.18
C PHE A 83 -14.10 4.60 4.79
N LYS A 84 -15.16 4.48 5.59
CA LYS A 84 -15.61 3.20 6.14
C LYS A 84 -16.00 2.23 5.03
N GLN A 85 -16.75 2.68 4.02
CA GLN A 85 -17.10 1.86 2.85
C GLN A 85 -15.86 1.40 2.08
N MET A 86 -14.88 2.28 1.86
CA MET A 86 -13.62 1.91 1.20
C MET A 86 -12.88 0.78 1.93
N ILE A 87 -12.86 0.83 3.28
CA ILE A 87 -12.24 -0.22 4.10
C ILE A 87 -13.02 -1.52 3.97
N GLU A 88 -14.35 -1.47 4.05
CA GLU A 88 -15.19 -2.66 3.92
C GLU A 88 -15.03 -3.33 2.56
N ILE A 89 -15.05 -2.55 1.48
CA ILE A 89 -14.78 -3.04 0.12
C ILE A 89 -13.40 -3.70 0.05
N SER A 90 -12.38 -3.12 0.68
CA SER A 90 -11.05 -3.74 0.71
C SER A 90 -11.05 -5.08 1.44
N ILE A 91 -11.82 -5.23 2.51
CA ILE A 91 -11.94 -6.49 3.25
C ILE A 91 -12.67 -7.52 2.39
N GLN A 92 -13.79 -7.14 1.79
CA GLN A 92 -14.59 -7.99 0.91
C GLN A 92 -13.77 -8.47 -0.30
N ASN A 93 -13.01 -7.58 -0.94
CA ASN A 93 -12.09 -7.95 -2.02
C ASN A 93 -11.03 -8.96 -1.56
N GLY A 94 -10.55 -8.85 -0.32
CA GLY A 94 -9.67 -9.85 0.29
C GLY A 94 -10.35 -11.22 0.40
N LYS A 95 -11.59 -11.26 0.88
CA LYS A 95 -12.39 -12.50 0.98
C LYS A 95 -12.66 -13.12 -0.39
N LEU A 96 -13.08 -12.32 -1.38
CA LEU A 96 -13.34 -12.77 -2.75
C LEU A 96 -12.08 -13.34 -3.39
N LYS A 97 -10.93 -12.69 -3.19
CA LYS A 97 -9.63 -13.20 -3.67
C LYS A 97 -9.30 -14.56 -3.06
N ALA A 98 -9.50 -14.74 -1.76
CA ALA A 98 -9.28 -16.02 -1.08
C ALA A 98 -10.21 -17.12 -1.61
N ILE A 99 -11.49 -16.81 -1.86
CA ILE A 99 -12.45 -17.76 -2.45
C ILE A 99 -12.03 -18.15 -3.87
N ARG A 100 -11.64 -17.17 -4.70
CA ARG A 100 -11.13 -17.41 -6.05
C ARG A 100 -9.92 -18.33 -6.04
N ASP A 101 -8.93 -18.05 -5.19
CA ASP A 101 -7.70 -18.82 -5.09
C ASP A 101 -7.97 -20.25 -4.55
N LYS A 102 -8.98 -20.42 -3.69
CA LYS A 102 -9.44 -21.74 -3.24
C LYS A 102 -10.14 -22.55 -4.35
N ARG A 103 -10.91 -21.89 -5.22
CA ARG A 103 -11.65 -22.55 -6.32
C ARG A 103 -10.77 -22.87 -7.53
N CYS A 104 -9.66 -22.15 -7.70
CA CYS A 104 -8.73 -22.34 -8.80
C CYS A 104 -7.32 -22.62 -8.24
N PRO A 105 -6.97 -23.89 -7.97
CA PRO A 105 -5.60 -24.25 -7.64
C PRO A 105 -4.77 -24.11 -8.93
N THR A 106 -4.23 -22.91 -9.16
CA THR A 106 -3.36 -22.49 -10.28
C THR A 106 -4.01 -22.32 -11.67
N PRO A 107 -3.68 -21.25 -12.42
CA PRO A 107 -3.54 -21.32 -13.86
C PRO A 107 -2.08 -21.63 -14.19
N GLN A 108 -1.65 -22.89 -13.99
CA GLN A 108 -0.37 -23.39 -14.50
C GLN A 108 -0.51 -24.77 -15.15
N THR A 109 -1.63 -25.04 -15.81
CA THR A 109 -1.70 -26.11 -16.82
C THR A 109 -1.56 -25.50 -18.20
N ASN A 110 -0.39 -24.95 -18.48
CA ASN A 110 0.13 -24.72 -19.83
C ASN A 110 1.67 -24.71 -19.81
N VAL A 111 2.28 -25.54 -18.96
CA VAL A 111 3.60 -26.09 -19.32
C VAL A 111 3.29 -27.10 -20.42
N ARG A 112 3.55 -26.69 -21.67
CA ARG A 112 3.52 -27.56 -22.84
C ARG A 112 4.28 -28.84 -22.47
N ARG A 113 3.57 -29.97 -22.39
CA ARG A 113 4.21 -31.29 -22.54
C ARG A 113 4.81 -31.29 -23.94
N ASN A 114 6.10 -31.00 -24.06
CA ASN A 114 6.84 -31.33 -25.25
C ASN A 114 7.55 -32.66 -24.97
N PRO A 115 7.12 -33.80 -25.56
CA PRO A 115 7.85 -35.05 -25.43
C PRO A 115 8.93 -35.05 -26.50
N SER A 116 10.10 -34.48 -26.21
CA SER A 116 11.30 -34.73 -27.01
C SER A 116 12.53 -34.32 -26.22
N GLY A 117 13.54 -35.16 -26.29
CA GLY A 117 14.71 -35.11 -25.42
C GLY A 117 15.59 -33.88 -25.61
N ASP A 118 16.39 -33.69 -24.57
CA ASP A 118 17.81 -33.39 -24.59
C ASP A 118 18.23 -32.14 -23.79
N ARG A 119 19.35 -32.37 -23.11
CA ARG A 119 20.02 -31.60 -22.09
C ARG A 119 20.33 -30.17 -22.56
N ARG A 120 20.06 -29.19 -21.70
CA ARG A 120 21.04 -28.17 -21.30
C ARG A 120 20.51 -27.27 -20.18
N TYR A 121 21.25 -27.27 -19.08
CA TYR A 121 21.21 -26.31 -17.97
C TYR A 121 21.17 -24.87 -18.49
N ASN A 122 20.04 -24.17 -18.36
CA ASN A 122 19.93 -22.75 -18.68
C ASN A 122 19.95 -21.90 -17.40
N ARG A 123 21.18 -21.47 -17.10
CA ARG A 123 21.58 -20.16 -16.57
C ARG A 123 20.57 -19.07 -16.96
N TRP A 124 19.88 -18.48 -15.98
CA TRP A 124 19.23 -17.18 -16.13
C TRP A 124 19.62 -16.26 -14.98
N LEU A 125 20.61 -15.42 -15.31
CA LEU A 125 21.02 -14.23 -14.57
C LEU A 125 19.82 -13.31 -14.37
N ARG A 126 19.59 -12.93 -13.12
CA ARG A 126 18.61 -11.92 -12.71
C ARG A 126 19.34 -10.57 -12.67
N ILE A 127 19.30 -9.83 -13.77
CA ILE A 127 19.62 -8.40 -13.77
C ILE A 127 18.33 -7.68 -14.14
N ARG A 128 17.77 -6.94 -13.18
CA ARG A 128 16.71 -5.96 -13.43
C ARG A 128 17.37 -4.58 -13.40
N TYR A 129 17.12 -3.81 -14.45
CA TYR A 129 17.34 -2.36 -14.50
C TYR A 129 16.51 -1.65 -13.42
#